data_AF-A0A6A6ZV24-F1
#
_entry.id   AF-A0A6A6ZV24-F1
#
_cell.length_a   1.000
_cell.length_b   1.000
_cell.length_c   1.000
_cell.angle_alpha   90.00
_cell.angle_beta   90.00
_cell.angle_gamma   90.00
#
_symmetry.space_group_name_H-M   'P 1'
#
loop_
_entity.id
_entity.type
_entity.pdbx_description
1 polymer ?
#
loop_
_entity_poly.entity_id
_entity_poly.type
_entity_poly.pdbx_seq_one_letter_code
_entity_poly.pdbx_strand_id
1 'polypeptide(L)'
;MGAVVIGKTKTTQFALGERPTADYVDQLAPFNPRGDGYQHPQGSSAGTGAGLASYGWMDIATASDTGGSLATFLDANTSTINTNASFNAYSNTSVGLSAYIGLTYSNITNYDQYRLLAQPFKQRYQAKFGKSPYWNPQTRVRWERGATLPLSSYQEATNRYQTFQTWFRSTLTPSCESTLVLYPMGAGTEDYRDILPAAPNPIFGAGLPGNQMAVMAALPDYTVPIGERTYFSRVTERNETLPVTIGIVAAVGCDHMLMDLVADLADEGIITRRVKTGRSMY
;
A
#
# COMPACT_ATOMS: atom_id res chain seq x y z
N MET A 1 13.38 22.28 12.33
CA MET A 1 12.99 22.38 10.90
C MET A 1 11.87 23.41 10.77
N GLY A 2 11.81 24.16 9.67
CA GLY A 2 10.86 25.27 9.47
C GLY A 2 9.61 24.92 8.65
N ALA A 3 9.13 23.67 8.70
CA ALA A 3 8.01 23.22 7.88
C ALA A 3 6.67 23.83 8.35
N VAL A 4 5.85 24.28 7.40
CA VAL A 4 4.53 24.89 7.66
C VAL A 4 3.43 23.84 7.48
N VAL A 5 2.62 23.61 8.52
CA VAL A 5 1.48 22.67 8.44
C VAL A 5 0.29 23.34 7.77
N ILE A 6 0.16 23.09 6.47
CA ILE A 6 -0.84 23.71 5.58
C ILE A 6 -2.27 23.15 5.70
N GLY A 7 -2.47 21.97 6.30
CA GLY A 7 -3.81 21.37 6.40
C GLY A 7 -3.84 19.88 6.71
N LYS A 8 -4.96 19.23 6.33
CA LYS A 8 -5.21 17.78 6.48
C LYS A 8 -5.68 17.21 5.15
N THR A 9 -5.12 16.09 4.72
CA THR A 9 -5.51 15.38 3.50
C THR A 9 -6.67 14.41 3.76
N LYS A 10 -7.44 14.09 2.71
CA LYS A 10 -8.48 13.05 2.79
C LYS A 10 -7.83 11.67 2.89
N THR A 11 -8.35 10.83 3.79
CA THR A 11 -8.03 9.41 3.90
C THR A 11 -9.32 8.59 3.84
N THR A 12 -9.20 7.29 3.56
CA THR A 12 -10.34 6.36 3.64
C THR A 12 -10.76 6.11 5.09
N GLN A 13 -12.02 5.76 5.34
CA GLN A 13 -12.54 5.55 6.69
C GLN A 13 -11.68 4.52 7.47
N PHE A 14 -11.01 4.99 8.52
CA PHE A 14 -10.04 4.24 9.34
C PHE A 14 -8.95 3.50 8.55
N ALA A 15 -8.54 4.07 7.42
CA ALA A 15 -7.60 3.49 6.47
C ALA A 15 -8.01 2.14 5.85
N LEU A 16 -9.27 1.70 6.02
CA LEU A 16 -9.79 0.46 5.44
C LEU A 16 -10.23 0.65 3.98
N GLY A 17 -9.27 0.92 3.09
CA GLY A 17 -9.36 0.90 1.62
C GLY A 17 -10.77 0.87 0.99
N GLU A 18 -11.21 2.03 0.50
CA GLU A 18 -12.52 2.31 -0.11
C GLU A 18 -12.38 2.51 -1.62
N ARG A 19 -13.43 2.17 -2.40
CA ARG A 19 -13.54 2.49 -3.82
C ARG A 19 -14.64 3.53 -4.10
N PRO A 20 -14.39 4.54 -4.95
CA PRO A 20 -15.44 5.38 -5.50
C PRO A 20 -16.40 4.55 -6.39
N THR A 21 -17.63 4.96 -6.60
CA THR A 21 -18.31 6.11 -5.96
C THR A 21 -18.93 5.77 -4.61
N ALA A 22 -19.15 4.49 -4.31
CA ALA A 22 -20.10 4.06 -3.27
C ALA A 22 -19.54 3.87 -1.86
N ASP A 23 -18.27 3.50 -1.67
CA ASP A 23 -17.70 3.32 -0.32
C ASP A 23 -17.44 4.66 0.39
N TYR A 24 -17.24 5.71 -0.41
CA TYR A 24 -16.97 7.10 0.01
C TYR A 24 -18.26 7.85 0.41
N VAL A 25 -18.89 7.40 1.50
CA VAL A 25 -20.24 7.86 1.90
C VAL A 25 -20.25 9.26 2.51
N ASP A 26 -19.35 9.56 3.46
CA ASP A 26 -19.35 10.84 4.20
C ASP A 26 -18.66 11.99 3.44
N GLN A 27 -17.95 11.69 2.35
CA GLN A 27 -17.11 12.64 1.59
C GLN A 27 -16.87 12.15 0.16
N LEU A 28 -16.89 13.04 -0.84
CA LEU A 28 -16.44 12.68 -2.19
C LEU A 28 -14.96 12.27 -2.20
N ALA A 29 -14.66 11.14 -2.84
CA ALA A 29 -13.30 10.69 -3.09
C ALA A 29 -12.46 11.74 -3.86
N PRO A 30 -11.15 11.88 -3.56
CA PRO A 30 -10.25 12.74 -4.34
C PRO A 30 -10.30 12.43 -5.84
N PHE A 31 -9.84 13.38 -6.66
CA PHE A 31 -9.58 13.16 -8.08
C PHE A 31 -8.10 12.85 -8.26
N ASN A 32 -7.78 11.79 -9.00
CA ASN A 32 -6.40 11.55 -9.43
C ASN A 32 -6.13 12.53 -10.59
N PRO A 33 -5.14 13.44 -10.49
CA PRO A 33 -4.90 14.44 -11.54
C PRO A 33 -4.17 13.89 -12.77
N ARG A 34 -3.71 12.63 -12.74
CA ARG A 34 -2.96 11.97 -13.83
C ARG A 34 -3.87 11.53 -14.98
N GLY A 35 -3.31 11.50 -16.20
CA GLY A 35 -3.99 11.05 -17.41
C GLY A 35 -5.26 11.82 -17.72
N ASP A 36 -6.38 11.11 -17.77
CA ASP A 36 -7.73 11.66 -18.02
C ASP A 36 -8.37 12.40 -16.83
N GLY A 37 -7.86 12.24 -15.60
CA GLY A 37 -8.47 12.80 -14.38
C GLY A 37 -9.56 11.94 -13.73
N TYR A 38 -9.89 10.77 -14.31
CA TYR A 38 -10.99 9.90 -13.88
C TYR A 38 -10.54 8.57 -13.28
N GLN A 39 -9.23 8.37 -13.13
CA GLN A 39 -8.70 7.24 -12.38
C GLN A 39 -9.02 7.33 -10.88
N HIS A 40 -9.09 6.18 -10.24
CA HIS A 40 -9.14 5.99 -8.80
C HIS A 40 -7.84 6.53 -8.17
N PRO A 41 -7.90 7.41 -7.15
CA PRO A 41 -6.70 7.85 -6.41
C PRO A 41 -6.14 6.78 -5.46
N GLN A 42 -6.66 5.55 -5.52
CA GLN A 42 -6.42 4.46 -4.57
C GLN A 42 -6.65 4.89 -3.10
N GLY A 43 -5.97 4.26 -2.15
CA GLY A 43 -6.12 4.52 -0.72
C GLY A 43 -5.19 3.63 0.12
N SER A 44 -5.08 3.84 1.43
CA SER A 44 -5.89 4.75 2.26
C SER A 44 -5.58 6.23 2.08
N SER A 45 -4.31 6.57 1.81
CA SER A 45 -3.78 7.95 1.79
C SER A 45 -4.12 8.74 0.50
N ALA A 46 -5.33 8.53 -0.03
CA ALA A 46 -5.81 9.02 -1.33
C ALA A 46 -5.62 10.54 -1.54
N GLY A 47 -5.92 11.34 -0.52
CA GLY A 47 -5.79 12.79 -0.57
C GLY A 47 -4.34 13.29 -0.46
N THR A 48 -3.42 12.47 0.07
CA THR A 48 -1.98 12.78 0.10
C THR A 48 -1.40 12.63 -1.30
N GLY A 49 -1.63 11.48 -1.96
CA GLY A 49 -1.18 11.24 -3.34
C GLY A 49 -1.81 12.22 -4.34
N ALA A 50 -3.14 12.39 -4.29
CA ALA A 50 -3.84 13.35 -5.15
C ALA A 50 -3.42 14.81 -4.88
N GLY A 51 -3.14 15.18 -3.62
CA GLY A 51 -2.70 16.52 -3.23
C GLY A 51 -1.33 16.87 -3.83
N LEU A 52 -0.31 16.05 -3.55
CA LEU A 52 1.04 16.26 -4.08
C LEU A 52 1.06 16.24 -5.62
N ALA A 53 0.28 15.36 -6.25
CA ALA A 53 0.20 15.31 -7.71
C ALA A 53 -0.58 16.50 -8.33
N SER A 54 -1.32 17.29 -7.56
CA SER A 54 -2.11 18.44 -8.04
C SER A 54 -1.45 19.79 -7.76
N TYR A 55 -0.83 19.95 -6.59
CA TYR A 55 -0.46 21.25 -6.04
C TYR A 55 1.05 21.45 -5.99
N GLY A 56 1.60 22.13 -7.01
CA GLY A 56 3.04 22.42 -7.11
C GLY A 56 3.63 23.36 -6.04
N TRP A 57 2.84 23.73 -5.03
CA TRP A 57 3.23 24.46 -3.81
C TRP A 57 3.25 23.56 -2.56
N MET A 58 2.96 22.26 -2.69
CA MET A 58 3.08 21.27 -1.63
C MET A 58 4.36 20.45 -1.83
N ASP A 59 5.38 20.68 -1.01
CA ASP A 59 6.65 19.95 -1.12
C ASP A 59 6.58 18.53 -0.55
N ILE A 60 5.89 18.37 0.60
CA ILE A 60 5.83 17.12 1.37
C ILE A 60 4.41 16.96 1.94
N ALA A 61 3.89 15.73 1.93
CA ALA A 61 2.69 15.37 2.69
C ALA A 61 2.82 13.95 3.24
N THR A 62 2.34 13.73 4.46
CA THR A 62 2.49 12.45 5.18
C THR A 62 1.32 11.50 4.96
N ALA A 63 1.58 10.22 5.17
CA ALA A 63 0.70 9.09 4.88
C ALA A 63 0.86 7.98 5.93
N SER A 64 -0.06 7.02 5.91
CA SER A 64 0.13 5.70 6.50
C SER A 64 0.06 4.67 5.38
N ASP A 65 0.98 3.70 5.37
CA ASP A 65 1.01 2.63 4.38
C ASP A 65 0.82 1.24 5.00
N THR A 66 0.31 0.32 4.20
CA THR A 66 0.19 -1.11 4.52
C THR A 66 0.64 -2.03 3.37
N GLY A 67 1.28 -1.48 2.33
CA GLY A 67 2.15 -2.25 1.44
C GLY A 67 2.64 -1.53 0.18
N GLY A 68 3.95 -1.63 -0.09
CA GLY A 68 4.63 -1.40 -1.37
C GLY A 68 5.78 -2.42 -1.60
N SER A 69 5.85 -2.91 -2.86
CA SER A 69 6.87 -3.73 -3.70
C SER A 69 8.08 -2.83 -6.35
N LEU A 70 9.42 -2.75 -6.81
CA LEU A 70 10.14 -2.89 -8.19
C LEU A 70 11.54 -2.21 -8.40
N ALA A 71 12.38 -2.81 -9.26
CA ALA A 71 13.81 -2.55 -9.56
C ALA A 71 14.13 -1.63 -10.77
N THR A 72 15.41 -1.24 -10.94
CA THR A 72 16.32 -1.68 -12.05
C THR A 72 17.44 -0.65 -12.23
N PHE A 73 18.56 -0.76 -11.48
CA PHE A 73 19.66 0.23 -11.54
C PHE A 73 21.02 -0.25 -11.00
N LEU A 74 21.01 -1.00 -9.88
CA LEU A 74 22.11 -1.17 -8.92
C LEU A 74 23.48 -1.73 -9.41
N ASP A 75 23.67 -1.97 -10.72
CA ASP A 75 24.74 -2.83 -11.29
C ASP A 75 24.85 -4.21 -10.60
N ALA A 76 23.76 -4.64 -9.96
CA ALA A 76 23.69 -5.84 -9.14
C ALA A 76 23.24 -7.04 -9.99
N ASN A 77 23.86 -8.19 -9.76
CA ASN A 77 23.58 -9.42 -10.50
C ASN A 77 22.14 -9.92 -10.22
N THR A 78 21.24 -9.71 -11.17
CA THR A 78 19.81 -10.04 -11.04
C THR A 78 19.59 -11.55 -11.01
N SER A 79 19.25 -12.09 -9.83
CA SER A 79 18.94 -13.52 -9.66
C SER A 79 17.45 -13.74 -9.37
N THR A 80 16.82 -14.66 -10.11
CA THR A 80 15.42 -15.04 -9.91
C THR A 80 15.30 -16.10 -8.82
N ILE A 81 14.88 -15.71 -7.61
CA ILE A 81 14.67 -16.66 -6.51
C ILE A 81 13.30 -17.34 -6.56
N ASN A 82 13.27 -18.67 -6.40
CA ASN A 82 12.04 -19.40 -6.13
C ASN A 82 11.68 -19.23 -4.64
N THR A 83 10.84 -18.22 -4.34
CA THR A 83 10.42 -17.88 -2.98
C THR A 83 9.71 -19.01 -2.26
N ASN A 84 8.94 -19.84 -2.96
CA ASN A 84 8.32 -21.04 -2.38
C ASN A 84 9.37 -22.05 -1.92
N ALA A 85 10.35 -22.38 -2.78
CA ALA A 85 11.40 -23.35 -2.42
C ALA A 85 12.27 -22.84 -1.26
N SER A 86 12.65 -21.56 -1.27
CA SER A 86 13.40 -20.91 -0.19
C SER A 86 12.62 -20.89 1.14
N PHE A 87 11.34 -20.48 1.11
CA PHE A 87 10.51 -20.44 2.31
C PHE A 87 10.22 -21.84 2.87
N ASN A 88 9.97 -22.83 1.99
CA ASN A 88 9.75 -24.22 2.40
C ASN A 88 10.97 -24.81 3.09
N ALA A 89 12.18 -24.57 2.57
CA ALA A 89 13.43 -25.01 3.17
C ALA A 89 13.71 -24.35 4.54
N TYR A 90 13.33 -23.09 4.72
CA TYR A 90 13.46 -22.38 5.99
C TYR A 90 12.44 -22.83 7.05
N SER A 91 11.17 -22.90 6.67
CA SER A 91 10.04 -23.13 7.59
C SER A 91 9.66 -24.60 7.79
N ASN A 92 10.34 -25.52 7.10
CA ASN A 92 10.04 -26.95 7.07
C ASN A 92 8.56 -27.25 6.70
N THR A 93 8.04 -26.53 5.69
CA THR A 93 6.68 -26.73 5.16
C THR A 93 6.71 -27.22 3.71
N SER A 94 5.65 -27.88 3.28
CA SER A 94 5.37 -28.20 1.87
C SER A 94 4.42 -27.19 1.22
N VAL A 95 3.78 -26.32 2.00
CA VAL A 95 2.76 -25.37 1.53
C VAL A 95 3.42 -24.10 0.99
N GLY A 96 3.22 -23.80 -0.29
CA GLY A 96 3.78 -22.61 -0.92
C GLY A 96 3.44 -21.30 -0.20
N LEU A 97 4.38 -20.36 -0.19
CA LEU A 97 4.40 -19.12 0.60
C LEU A 97 3.08 -18.35 0.60
N SER A 98 2.45 -18.17 -0.57
CA SER A 98 1.17 -17.46 -0.69
C SER A 98 0.03 -18.15 0.10
N ALA A 99 -0.01 -19.48 0.13
CA ALA A 99 -0.99 -20.25 0.90
C ALA A 99 -0.59 -20.40 2.39
N TYR A 100 0.71 -20.40 2.71
CA TYR A 100 1.19 -20.31 4.09
C TYR A 100 0.84 -18.95 4.73
N ILE A 101 1.01 -17.84 4.01
CA ILE A 101 0.52 -16.53 4.46
C ILE A 101 -1.01 -16.54 4.52
N GLY A 102 -1.69 -16.91 3.43
CA GLY A 102 -3.13 -17.05 3.39
C GLY A 102 -3.84 -15.79 3.89
N LEU A 103 -4.62 -15.91 4.98
CA LEU A 103 -5.36 -14.80 5.58
C LEU A 103 -4.59 -14.07 6.71
N THR A 104 -3.28 -14.29 6.87
CA THR A 104 -2.49 -13.78 8.02
C THR A 104 -2.64 -12.29 8.24
N TYR A 105 -2.30 -11.45 7.24
CA TYR A 105 -2.47 -10.00 7.32
C TYR A 105 -3.92 -9.64 7.69
N SER A 106 -4.87 -10.22 6.97
CA SER A 106 -6.30 -9.96 7.12
C SER A 106 -6.82 -10.34 8.52
N ASN A 107 -6.32 -11.41 9.14
CA ASN A 107 -6.69 -11.81 10.50
C ASN A 107 -6.19 -10.79 11.53
N ILE A 108 -4.90 -10.43 11.47
CA ILE A 108 -4.27 -9.47 12.38
C ILE A 108 -4.98 -8.11 12.29
N THR A 109 -5.08 -7.54 11.07
CA THR A 109 -5.66 -6.21 10.87
C THR A 109 -7.11 -6.12 11.31
N ASN A 110 -7.97 -7.10 10.97
CA ASN A 110 -9.38 -7.03 11.36
C ASN A 110 -9.56 -7.21 12.87
N TYR A 111 -8.79 -8.10 13.51
CA TYR A 111 -8.86 -8.34 14.95
C TYR A 111 -8.42 -7.11 15.75
N ASP A 112 -7.25 -6.55 15.44
CA ASP A 112 -6.70 -5.44 16.20
C ASP A 112 -7.38 -4.11 15.90
N GLN A 113 -7.79 -3.84 14.65
CA GLN A 113 -8.63 -2.67 14.41
C GLN A 113 -9.98 -2.77 15.14
N TYR A 114 -10.60 -3.95 15.20
CA TYR A 114 -11.85 -4.09 15.94
C TYR A 114 -11.63 -3.86 17.44
N ARG A 115 -10.66 -4.56 18.03
CA ARG A 115 -10.35 -4.57 19.46
C ARG A 115 -9.82 -3.25 20.00
N LEU A 116 -8.91 -2.59 19.26
CA LEU A 116 -8.19 -1.39 19.71
C LEU A 116 -8.87 -0.09 19.28
N LEU A 117 -9.61 -0.09 18.16
CA LEU A 117 -10.22 1.12 17.59
C LEU A 117 -11.75 1.04 17.55
N ALA A 118 -12.33 0.05 16.87
CA ALA A 118 -13.77 0.00 16.59
C ALA A 118 -14.61 -0.07 17.86
N GLN A 119 -14.31 -1.02 18.76
CA GLN A 119 -15.06 -1.24 19.98
C GLN A 119 -14.95 -0.03 20.95
N PRO A 120 -13.73 0.49 21.28
CA PRO A 120 -13.60 1.70 22.07
C PRO A 120 -14.19 2.97 21.42
N PHE A 121 -14.17 3.10 20.09
CA PHE A 121 -14.83 4.21 19.41
C PHE A 121 -16.36 4.09 19.52
N LYS A 122 -16.93 2.92 19.19
CA LYS A 122 -18.38 2.67 19.22
C LYS A 122 -18.96 2.96 20.59
N GLN A 123 -18.31 2.48 21.66
CA GLN A 123 -18.70 2.75 23.05
C GLN A 123 -18.71 4.26 23.37
N ARG A 124 -17.61 4.98 23.06
CA ARG A 124 -17.52 6.43 23.31
C ARG A 124 -18.50 7.24 22.47
N TYR A 125 -18.76 6.83 21.22
CA TYR A 125 -19.73 7.48 20.35
C TYR A 125 -21.17 7.26 20.86
N GLN A 126 -21.52 6.04 21.26
CA GLN A 126 -22.83 5.72 21.86
C GLN A 126 -23.05 6.50 23.17
N ALA A 127 -22.05 6.56 24.06
CA ALA A 127 -22.11 7.33 25.30
C ALA A 127 -22.27 8.85 25.07
N LYS A 128 -21.68 9.39 24.00
CA LYS A 128 -21.76 10.83 23.67
C LYS A 128 -23.00 11.24 22.87
N PHE A 129 -23.53 10.36 22.02
CA PHE A 129 -24.54 10.72 21.02
C PHE A 129 -25.83 9.86 21.07
N GLY A 130 -25.95 8.92 22.01
CA GLY A 130 -27.15 8.10 22.20
C GLY A 130 -27.47 7.11 21.07
N LYS A 131 -26.61 6.99 20.06
CA LYS A 131 -26.80 6.17 18.85
C LYS A 131 -25.49 5.51 18.42
N SER A 132 -25.57 4.47 17.60
CA SER A 132 -24.39 3.90 16.96
C SER A 132 -23.81 4.86 15.90
N PRO A 133 -22.48 4.91 15.72
CA PRO A 133 -21.87 5.57 14.56
C PRO A 133 -22.24 4.85 13.26
N TYR A 134 -22.16 5.57 12.14
CA TYR A 134 -22.25 4.97 10.82
C TYR A 134 -20.88 4.37 10.42
N TRP A 135 -20.92 3.20 9.80
CA TRP A 135 -19.78 2.60 9.11
C TRP A 135 -20.13 2.40 7.65
N ASN A 136 -19.22 2.73 6.74
CA ASN A 136 -19.35 2.39 5.31
C ASN A 136 -19.42 0.85 5.14
N PRO A 137 -19.84 0.33 3.97
CA PRO A 137 -19.98 -1.11 3.75
C PRO A 137 -18.69 -1.93 3.95
N GLN A 138 -17.53 -1.42 3.53
CA GLN A 138 -16.22 -2.09 3.69
C GLN A 138 -15.81 -2.18 5.16
N THR A 139 -15.76 -1.04 5.85
CA THR A 139 -15.42 -0.93 7.28
C THR A 139 -16.34 -1.80 8.13
N ARG A 140 -17.64 -1.82 7.80
CA ARG A 140 -18.63 -2.65 8.49
C ARG A 140 -18.30 -4.13 8.39
N VAL A 141 -18.21 -4.70 7.19
CA VAL A 141 -17.96 -6.14 6.98
C VAL A 141 -16.61 -6.57 7.56
N ARG A 142 -15.59 -5.71 7.45
CA ARG A 142 -14.25 -5.93 8.00
C ARG A 142 -14.26 -5.97 9.54
N TRP A 143 -14.99 -5.08 10.19
CA TRP A 143 -15.11 -5.04 11.65
C TRP A 143 -16.15 -6.03 12.22
N GLU A 144 -17.17 -6.43 11.47
CA GLU A 144 -18.05 -7.56 11.81
C GLU A 144 -17.27 -8.87 11.80
N ARG A 145 -16.37 -9.07 10.83
CA ARG A 145 -15.38 -10.16 10.86
C ARG A 145 -14.40 -10.00 12.04
N GLY A 146 -13.89 -8.80 12.31
CA GLY A 146 -13.02 -8.54 13.47
C GLY A 146 -13.68 -8.86 14.82
N ALA A 147 -14.98 -8.64 14.94
CA ALA A 147 -15.78 -8.97 16.12
C ALA A 147 -16.06 -10.48 16.31
N THR A 148 -15.96 -11.27 15.24
CA THR A 148 -16.29 -12.70 15.23
C THR A 148 -15.07 -13.60 15.05
N LEU A 149 -13.89 -13.05 14.78
CA LEU A 149 -12.66 -13.82 14.56
C LEU A 149 -12.17 -14.46 15.89
N PRO A 150 -11.94 -15.79 15.92
CA PRO A 150 -11.38 -16.45 17.10
C PRO A 150 -9.98 -15.94 17.47
N LEU A 151 -9.68 -15.88 18.77
CA LEU A 151 -8.34 -15.54 19.27
C LEU A 151 -7.26 -16.49 18.72
N SER A 152 -7.57 -17.78 18.53
CA SER A 152 -6.68 -18.74 17.91
C SER A 152 -6.30 -18.38 16.47
N SER A 153 -7.26 -17.87 15.67
CA SER A 153 -7.01 -17.42 14.30
C SER A 153 -6.18 -16.13 14.22
N TYR A 154 -6.21 -15.31 15.27
CA TYR A 154 -5.27 -14.19 15.44
C TYR A 154 -3.87 -14.70 15.86
N GLN A 155 -3.78 -15.57 16.87
CA GLN A 155 -2.51 -16.13 17.36
C GLN A 155 -1.75 -16.91 16.27
N GLU A 156 -2.46 -17.73 15.50
CA GLU A 156 -1.89 -18.46 14.36
C GLU A 156 -1.37 -17.52 13.28
N ALA A 157 -2.12 -16.46 12.96
CA ALA A 157 -1.68 -15.43 12.03
C ALA A 157 -0.42 -14.71 12.53
N THR A 158 -0.36 -14.34 13.82
CA THR A 158 0.83 -13.72 14.42
C THR A 158 2.07 -14.63 14.29
N ASN A 159 1.92 -15.94 14.50
CA ASN A 159 3.01 -16.92 14.33
C ASN A 159 3.45 -17.05 12.84
N ARG A 160 2.49 -17.13 11.91
CA ARG A 160 2.77 -17.14 10.45
C ARG A 160 3.49 -15.86 10.01
N TYR A 161 3.08 -14.70 10.54
CA TYR A 161 3.74 -13.39 10.33
C TYR A 161 5.17 -13.38 10.88
N GLN A 162 5.41 -13.83 12.11
CA GLN A 162 6.75 -13.90 12.71
C GLN A 162 7.69 -14.84 11.94
N THR A 163 7.18 -15.99 11.49
CA THR A 163 7.93 -16.94 10.64
C THR A 163 8.32 -16.29 9.31
N PHE A 164 7.37 -15.62 8.64
CA PHE A 164 7.63 -14.91 7.39
C PHE A 164 8.63 -13.76 7.55
N GLN A 165 8.43 -12.91 8.57
CA GLN A 165 9.29 -11.77 8.85
C GLN A 165 10.74 -12.21 9.09
N THR A 166 10.93 -13.29 9.87
CA THR A 166 12.26 -13.79 10.18
C THR A 166 12.93 -14.37 8.95
N TRP A 167 12.22 -15.18 8.13
CA TRP A 167 12.72 -15.67 6.84
C TRP A 167 13.12 -14.52 5.90
N PHE A 168 12.20 -13.60 5.62
CA PHE A 168 12.41 -12.53 4.65
C PHE A 168 13.64 -11.69 5.02
N ARG A 169 13.76 -11.32 6.30
CA ARG A 169 14.94 -10.62 6.84
C ARG A 169 16.20 -11.47 6.72
N SER A 170 16.20 -12.72 7.19
CA SER A 170 17.42 -13.54 7.20
C SER A 170 17.90 -14.01 5.82
N THR A 171 17.00 -14.07 4.83
CA THR A 171 17.23 -14.77 3.57
C THR A 171 17.16 -13.87 2.34
N LEU A 172 16.33 -12.82 2.36
CA LEU A 172 16.17 -11.90 1.22
C LEU A 172 16.76 -10.50 1.47
N THR A 173 16.84 -10.04 2.72
CA THR A 173 17.36 -8.72 3.08
C THR A 173 18.20 -8.76 4.37
N PRO A 174 19.32 -9.51 4.42
CA PRO A 174 20.11 -9.69 5.66
C PRO A 174 20.93 -8.45 6.08
N SER A 175 21.34 -7.58 5.14
CA SER A 175 22.02 -6.31 5.43
C SER A 175 21.78 -5.25 4.34
N CYS A 176 22.18 -4.01 4.59
CA CYS A 176 21.99 -2.89 3.64
C CYS A 176 22.75 -3.09 2.32
N GLU A 177 23.88 -3.79 2.37
CA GLU A 177 24.84 -4.01 1.28
C GLU A 177 24.55 -5.30 0.48
N SER A 178 23.56 -6.09 0.91
CA SER A 178 23.36 -7.46 0.44
C SER A 178 22.44 -7.59 -0.77
N THR A 179 21.19 -7.15 -0.63
CA THR A 179 20.10 -7.39 -1.58
C THR A 179 18.98 -6.37 -1.34
N LEU A 180 18.37 -5.85 -2.42
CA LEU A 180 17.10 -5.13 -2.38
C LEU A 180 15.99 -5.99 -3.02
N VAL A 181 14.76 -5.95 -2.48
CA VAL A 181 13.63 -6.77 -2.96
C VAL A 181 12.60 -5.94 -3.71
N LEU A 182 12.20 -6.47 -4.87
CA LEU A 182 11.76 -5.72 -6.04
C LEU A 182 10.65 -6.52 -6.77
N TYR A 183 9.57 -5.86 -7.20
CA TYR A 183 8.22 -6.41 -7.50
C TYR A 183 7.57 -5.75 -8.77
N PRO A 184 6.26 -5.35 -8.84
CA PRO A 184 5.80 -4.03 -9.41
C PRO A 184 4.70 -3.28 -8.61
N MET A 185 4.83 -1.96 -8.38
CA MET A 185 3.86 -1.16 -7.58
C MET A 185 2.62 -0.77 -8.37
N GLY A 186 2.84 -0.16 -9.53
CA GLY A 186 1.78 0.31 -10.41
C GLY A 186 2.24 0.25 -11.84
N ALA A 187 1.72 -0.70 -12.63
CA ALA A 187 2.10 -0.90 -14.02
C ALA A 187 1.50 0.17 -14.98
N GLY A 188 1.10 1.34 -14.47
CA GLY A 188 0.33 2.34 -15.21
C GLY A 188 -1.03 1.82 -15.70
N THR A 189 -1.61 0.79 -15.08
CA THR A 189 -2.91 0.20 -15.46
C THR A 189 -4.06 1.14 -15.12
N GLU A 190 -5.10 1.13 -15.96
CA GLU A 190 -6.34 1.88 -15.76
C GLU A 190 -7.15 1.29 -14.59
N ASP A 191 -7.61 2.14 -13.67
CA ASP A 191 -8.58 1.80 -12.63
C ASP A 191 -9.55 2.97 -12.50
N TYR A 192 -10.68 2.93 -13.21
CA TYR A 192 -11.59 4.08 -13.33
C TYR A 192 -12.52 4.23 -12.11
N ARG A 193 -12.76 5.49 -11.68
CA ARG A 193 -13.56 5.84 -10.49
C ARG A 193 -15.08 5.60 -10.60
N ASP A 194 -15.57 5.23 -11.77
CA ASP A 194 -16.97 4.93 -12.10
C ASP A 194 -17.26 3.42 -12.17
N ILE A 195 -16.24 2.57 -12.02
CA ILE A 195 -16.40 1.11 -11.91
C ILE A 195 -17.18 0.80 -10.63
N LEU A 196 -18.40 0.28 -10.78
CA LEU A 196 -19.25 -0.13 -9.66
C LEU A 196 -18.50 -1.16 -8.79
N PRO A 197 -18.33 -0.91 -7.48
CA PRO A 197 -17.62 -1.84 -6.62
C PRO A 197 -18.40 -3.14 -6.43
N ALA A 198 -17.67 -4.25 -6.38
CA ALA A 198 -18.21 -5.55 -5.96
C ALA A 198 -18.62 -5.52 -4.48
N ALA A 199 -19.34 -6.56 -4.04
CA ALA A 199 -19.72 -6.73 -2.64
C ALA A 199 -18.51 -6.60 -1.69
N PRO A 200 -18.65 -5.95 -0.52
CA PRO A 200 -17.55 -5.74 0.41
C PRO A 200 -16.82 -7.02 0.82
N ASN A 201 -15.50 -6.93 0.94
CA ASN A 201 -14.63 -8.09 1.13
C ASN A 201 -13.63 -7.91 2.29
N PRO A 202 -13.08 -9.01 2.83
CA PRO A 202 -11.95 -8.97 3.75
C PRO A 202 -10.82 -8.11 3.21
N ILE A 203 -10.26 -7.20 4.02
CA ILE A 203 -9.10 -6.40 3.62
C ILE A 203 -7.95 -7.32 3.25
N PHE A 204 -7.58 -7.29 1.96
CA PHE A 204 -6.76 -8.26 1.24
C PHE A 204 -7.19 -9.73 1.43
N GLY A 205 -7.64 -10.34 0.33
CA GLY A 205 -7.93 -11.78 0.27
C GLY A 205 -6.68 -12.65 0.43
N ALA A 206 -6.87 -13.97 0.44
CA ALA A 206 -5.80 -14.91 0.74
C ALA A 206 -4.62 -14.81 -0.25
N GLY A 207 -3.42 -14.59 0.29
CA GLY A 207 -2.18 -14.56 -0.48
C GLY A 207 -1.16 -13.55 0.06
N LEU A 208 -0.08 -13.36 -0.70
CA LEU A 208 0.95 -12.35 -0.46
C LEU A 208 1.15 -11.52 -1.74
N PRO A 209 0.29 -10.51 -2.01
CA PRO A 209 0.56 -9.56 -3.09
C PRO A 209 1.86 -8.82 -2.78
N GLY A 210 2.64 -8.49 -3.82
CA GLY A 210 4.00 -7.97 -3.67
C GLY A 210 4.08 -6.76 -2.74
N ASN A 211 3.04 -5.93 -2.72
CA ASN A 211 2.96 -4.75 -1.87
C ASN A 211 2.96 -5.08 -0.35
N GLN A 212 2.28 -6.13 0.11
CA GLN A 212 2.29 -6.50 1.53
C GLN A 212 3.66 -6.97 2.06
N MET A 213 4.63 -7.30 1.19
CA MET A 213 5.87 -7.94 1.63
C MET A 213 6.69 -7.07 2.59
N ALA A 214 6.93 -5.81 2.28
CA ALA A 214 7.69 -4.90 3.15
C ALA A 214 7.01 -4.71 4.53
N VAL A 215 5.68 -4.60 4.55
CA VAL A 215 4.90 -4.39 5.78
C VAL A 215 4.80 -5.66 6.62
N MET A 216 4.64 -6.83 6.00
CA MET A 216 4.70 -8.11 6.71
C MET A 216 6.13 -8.48 7.16
N ALA A 217 7.17 -7.97 6.51
CA ALA A 217 8.55 -8.09 6.98
C ALA A 217 8.96 -6.94 7.94
N ALA A 218 8.11 -5.92 8.11
CA ALA A 218 8.42 -4.64 8.76
C ALA A 218 9.80 -4.10 8.32
N LEU A 219 9.92 -3.80 7.04
CA LEU A 219 11.11 -3.28 6.35
C LEU A 219 10.81 -1.91 5.73
N PRO A 220 11.84 -1.07 5.52
CA PRO A 220 11.67 0.15 4.74
C PRO A 220 11.41 -0.19 3.26
N ASP A 221 10.46 0.51 2.66
CA ASP A 221 10.12 0.47 1.23
C ASP A 221 9.95 1.90 0.71
N TYR A 222 10.57 2.18 -0.44
CA TYR A 222 10.54 3.50 -1.10
C TYR A 222 9.90 3.37 -2.47
N THR A 223 8.63 3.79 -2.61
CA THR A 223 7.95 3.81 -3.92
C THR A 223 8.38 5.03 -4.75
N VAL A 224 8.94 4.80 -5.94
CA VAL A 224 9.40 5.84 -6.89
C VAL A 224 8.85 5.61 -8.31
N PRO A 225 8.69 6.65 -9.16
CA PRO A 225 8.20 6.49 -10.53
C PRO A 225 9.35 6.41 -11.55
N ILE A 226 9.31 5.41 -12.45
CA ILE A 226 10.31 5.25 -13.54
C ILE A 226 9.91 5.88 -14.86
N GLY A 227 8.63 6.21 -15.05
CA GLY A 227 8.14 6.87 -16.25
C GLY A 227 6.64 6.68 -16.42
N GLU A 228 6.13 6.77 -17.65
CA GLU A 228 4.70 6.65 -17.92
C GLU A 228 4.37 5.63 -19.03
N ARG A 229 3.22 4.97 -18.88
CA ARG A 229 2.61 4.14 -19.92
C ARG A 229 1.52 4.93 -20.63
N THR A 230 1.56 4.96 -21.96
CA THR A 230 0.48 5.51 -22.79
C THR A 230 -0.68 4.51 -22.89
N TYR A 231 -1.91 5.01 -22.82
CA TYR A 231 -3.14 4.25 -23.02
C TYR A 231 -4.18 5.08 -23.76
N PHE A 232 -5.18 4.44 -24.37
CA PHE A 232 -6.33 5.14 -24.93
C PHE A 232 -7.41 5.28 -23.85
N SER A 233 -7.72 6.50 -23.42
CA SER A 233 -8.77 6.74 -22.44
C SER A 233 -10.15 6.73 -23.08
N ARG A 234 -11.06 5.94 -22.51
CA ARG A 234 -12.49 5.98 -22.85
C ARG A 234 -13.24 7.22 -22.36
N VAL A 235 -12.56 8.13 -21.66
CA VAL A 235 -13.16 9.34 -21.06
C VAL A 235 -12.76 10.61 -21.82
N THR A 236 -11.54 10.66 -22.36
CA THR A 236 -11.07 11.78 -23.21
C THR A 236 -10.98 11.43 -24.70
N GLU A 237 -11.31 10.19 -25.07
CA GLU A 237 -11.33 9.65 -26.45
C GLU A 237 -10.00 9.83 -27.21
N ARG A 238 -8.89 9.81 -26.48
CA ARG A 238 -7.54 9.99 -27.00
C ARG A 238 -6.50 9.23 -26.18
N ASN A 239 -5.25 9.28 -26.65
CA ASN A 239 -4.12 8.82 -25.87
C ASN A 239 -3.87 9.73 -24.66
N GLU A 240 -3.72 9.10 -23.50
CA GLU A 240 -3.40 9.67 -22.19
C GLU A 240 -2.22 8.87 -21.58
N THR A 241 -1.64 9.35 -20.48
CA THR A 241 -0.52 8.66 -19.80
C THR A 241 -0.82 8.38 -18.33
N LEU A 242 -0.27 7.29 -17.79
CA LEU A 242 -0.27 7.00 -16.36
C LEU A 242 1.14 6.65 -15.86
N PRO A 243 1.55 7.15 -14.68
CA PRO A 243 2.82 6.76 -14.06
C PRO A 243 2.96 5.25 -13.87
N VAL A 244 4.13 4.74 -14.25
CA VAL A 244 4.63 3.43 -13.89
C VAL A 244 5.49 3.59 -12.63
N THR A 245 5.03 2.99 -11.53
CA THR A 245 5.66 3.09 -10.22
C THR A 245 6.25 1.78 -9.74
N ILE A 246 7.34 1.93 -9.01
CA ILE A 246 8.27 0.90 -8.56
C ILE A 246 8.55 1.13 -7.08
N GLY A 247 9.36 0.28 -6.44
CA GLY A 247 9.99 0.69 -5.21
C GLY A 247 10.93 -0.33 -4.61
N ILE A 248 11.55 0.05 -3.50
CA ILE A 248 12.84 -0.50 -3.14
C ILE A 248 12.79 -0.94 -1.68
N VAL A 249 12.66 -2.25 -1.45
CA VAL A 249 12.67 -2.83 -0.09
C VAL A 249 14.10 -3.17 0.31
N ALA A 250 14.58 -2.62 1.43
CA ALA A 250 15.90 -2.92 1.98
C ALA A 250 15.81 -3.67 3.32
N ALA A 251 16.95 -4.00 3.91
CA ALA A 251 17.04 -4.55 5.26
C ALA A 251 16.62 -3.54 6.35
N VAL A 252 16.45 -4.03 7.58
CA VAL A 252 16.01 -3.24 8.73
C VAL A 252 16.98 -2.10 9.02
N GLY A 253 16.50 -0.85 9.04
CA GLY A 253 17.29 0.34 9.38
C GLY A 253 18.08 0.94 8.21
N CYS A 254 17.94 0.40 6.99
CA CYS A 254 18.60 0.91 5.79
C CYS A 254 17.84 2.08 5.14
N ASP A 255 16.92 2.72 5.86
CA ASP A 255 16.05 3.81 5.42
C ASP A 255 16.82 4.99 4.79
N HIS A 256 17.99 5.33 5.35
CA HIS A 256 18.86 6.39 4.82
C HIS A 256 19.58 5.96 3.53
N MET A 257 20.06 4.72 3.48
CA MET A 257 20.69 4.16 2.27
C MET A 257 19.71 4.10 1.10
N LEU A 258 18.44 3.76 1.35
CA LEU A 258 17.38 3.84 0.33
C LEU A 258 17.11 5.29 -0.12
N MET A 259 17.13 6.25 0.79
CA MET A 259 16.96 7.66 0.45
C MET A 259 18.10 8.18 -0.43
N ASP A 260 19.35 7.85 -0.07
CA ASP A 260 20.54 8.27 -0.81
C ASP A 260 20.59 7.59 -2.19
N LEU A 261 20.34 6.28 -2.26
CA LEU A 261 20.19 5.53 -3.50
C LEU A 261 19.14 6.16 -4.44
N VAL A 262 18.00 6.63 -3.90
CA VAL A 262 16.94 7.29 -4.67
C VAL A 262 17.36 8.70 -5.13
N ALA A 263 18.25 9.38 -4.41
CA ALA A 263 18.85 10.63 -4.86
C ALA A 263 19.89 10.39 -5.97
N ASP A 264 20.80 9.42 -5.80
CA ASP A 264 21.82 9.07 -6.80
C ASP A 264 21.17 8.60 -8.12
N LEU A 265 20.12 7.76 -8.02
CA LEU A 265 19.23 7.37 -9.13
C LEU A 265 18.68 8.55 -9.94
N ALA A 266 18.39 9.66 -9.28
CA ALA A 266 17.79 10.86 -9.84
C ALA A 266 18.83 11.88 -10.33
N ASP A 267 20.05 11.84 -9.78
CA ASP A 267 21.17 12.68 -10.18
C ASP A 267 21.88 12.11 -11.41
N GLU A 268 22.02 10.79 -11.52
CA GLU A 268 22.44 10.07 -12.75
C GLU A 268 21.31 10.01 -13.82
N GLY A 269 20.12 10.54 -13.52
CA GLY A 269 19.02 10.69 -14.48
C GLY A 269 18.31 9.39 -14.90
N ILE A 270 18.50 8.30 -14.15
CA ILE A 270 17.88 6.98 -14.39
C ILE A 270 16.39 7.01 -14.02
N ILE A 271 16.01 7.79 -13.00
CA ILE A 271 14.62 8.21 -12.72
C ILE A 271 14.48 9.72 -12.85
N THR A 272 13.25 10.25 -12.93
CA THR A 272 13.07 11.70 -13.04
C THR A 272 13.51 12.43 -11.78
N ARG A 273 14.43 13.39 -11.93
CA ARG A 273 14.86 14.29 -10.86
C ARG A 273 13.74 15.13 -10.26
N ARG A 274 12.63 15.33 -10.99
CA ARG A 274 11.44 16.02 -10.47
C ARG A 274 10.17 15.47 -11.10
N VAL A 275 9.28 14.96 -10.25
CA VAL A 275 7.90 14.66 -10.61
C VAL A 275 7.10 15.97 -10.72
N LYS A 276 6.57 16.29 -11.90
CA LYS A 276 5.64 17.41 -12.09
C LYS A 276 4.23 17.10 -11.59
N THR A 277 3.46 18.15 -11.32
CA THR A 277 2.03 18.09 -11.00
C THR A 277 1.15 18.17 -12.25
N GLY A 278 -0.09 17.69 -12.16
CA GLY A 278 -1.04 17.66 -13.27
C GLY A 278 -1.06 16.32 -13.99
N ARG A 279 -1.40 16.33 -15.29
CA ARG A 279 -1.74 15.11 -16.05
C ARG A 279 -0.59 14.14 -16.30
N SER A 280 0.63 14.64 -16.47
CA SER A 280 1.86 13.84 -16.59
C SER A 280 2.83 14.14 -15.45
N MET A 281 3.69 13.18 -15.11
CA MET A 281 4.81 13.35 -14.18
C MET A 281 6.00 14.13 -14.77
N TYR A 282 6.02 14.42 -16.07
CA TYR A 282 7.18 14.96 -16.79
C TYR A 282 7.20 16.46 -17.02
#